data_AF-A0A955C4P4-F1
#
_entry.id   AF-A0A955C4P4-F1
#
_cell.length_a   1.000
_cell.length_b   1.000
_cell.length_c   1.000
_cell.angle_alpha   90.00
_cell.angle_beta   90.00
_cell.angle_gamma   90.00
#
_symmetry.space_group_name_H-M   'P 1'
#
loop_
_entity.id
_entity.type
_entity.pdbx_description
1 polymer ?
#
loop_
_entity_poly.entity_id
_entity_poly.type
_entity_poly.pdbx_seq_one_letter_code
_entity_poly.pdbx_strand_id
1 'polypeptide(L)'
;MDTKPSSNVLIREVLLRFLAISQRRCDSNRTTGRRAHPRHNRTWPLAVIDTKHPGCEEAAALHDASNGGIAFLYRRSIDVGSIVRLRLFWSDADSPLVPAVVRHRTLTDDGFLIGCEYLVSLDD
;
A
#
# COMPACT_ATOMS: atom_id res chain seq x y z
N MET A 1 -27.56 11.88 -17.34
CA MET A 1 -27.56 10.61 -16.58
C MET A 1 -26.15 10.43 -16.06
N ASP A 2 -25.92 10.72 -14.78
CA ASP A 2 -24.61 10.62 -14.15
C ASP A 2 -24.25 9.15 -13.95
N THR A 3 -23.46 8.60 -14.87
CA THR A 3 -22.87 7.26 -14.76
C THR A 3 -21.85 7.32 -13.63
N LYS A 4 -22.22 6.85 -12.43
CA LYS A 4 -21.24 6.64 -11.36
C LYS A 4 -20.12 5.74 -11.91
N PRO A 5 -18.85 6.15 -11.84
CA PRO A 5 -17.75 5.32 -12.31
C PRO A 5 -17.76 3.98 -11.58
N SER A 6 -17.48 2.90 -12.30
CA SER A 6 -17.39 1.57 -11.71
C SER A 6 -16.27 1.53 -10.66
N SER A 7 -16.46 0.74 -9.60
CA SER A 7 -15.52 0.70 -8.46
C SER A 7 -14.07 0.45 -8.86
N ASN A 8 -13.83 -0.31 -9.94
CA ASN A 8 -12.48 -0.58 -10.45
C ASN A 8 -11.82 0.64 -11.10
N VAL A 9 -12.59 1.50 -11.78
CA VAL A 9 -12.07 2.74 -12.37
C VAL A 9 -11.59 3.68 -11.26
N LEU A 10 -12.39 3.83 -10.20
CA LEU A 10 -12.01 4.63 -9.03
C LEU A 10 -10.76 4.07 -8.33
N ILE A 11 -10.67 2.74 -8.16
CA ILE A 11 -9.48 2.10 -7.57
C ILE A 11 -8.23 2.35 -8.44
N ARG A 12 -8.34 2.21 -9.77
CA ARG A 12 -7.25 2.47 -10.71
C ARG A 12 -6.78 3.91 -10.63
N GLU A 13 -7.70 4.87 -10.68
CA GLU A 13 -7.36 6.29 -10.56
C GLU A 13 -6.61 6.60 -9.26
N VAL A 14 -7.08 6.04 -8.15
CA VAL A 14 -6.47 6.26 -6.83
C VAL A 14 -5.08 5.62 -6.74
N LEU A 15 -4.91 4.42 -7.29
CA LEU A 15 -3.60 3.78 -7.42
C LEU A 15 -2.64 4.62 -8.27
N LEU A 16 -3.06 5.08 -9.45
CA LEU A 16 -2.23 5.92 -10.32
C LEU A 16 -1.84 7.23 -9.65
N ARG A 17 -2.78 7.91 -8.99
CA ARG A 17 -2.50 9.13 -8.22
C ARG A 17 -1.50 8.85 -7.10
N PHE A 18 -1.71 7.77 -6.35
CA PHE A 18 -0.81 7.38 -5.26
C PHE A 18 0.61 7.10 -5.78
N LEU A 19 0.76 6.35 -6.86
CA LEU A 19 2.05 6.03 -7.48
C LEU A 19 2.75 7.28 -8.02
N ALA A 20 2.02 8.19 -8.66
CA ALA A 20 2.58 9.45 -9.13
C ALA A 20 3.12 10.31 -7.97
N ILE A 21 2.43 10.33 -6.83
CA ILE A 21 2.89 11.08 -5.65
C ILE A 21 4.06 10.37 -4.95
N SER A 22 4.03 9.04 -4.84
CA SER A 22 5.10 8.27 -4.20
C SER A 22 6.42 8.40 -4.99
N GLN A 23 6.38 8.34 -6.32
CA GLN A 23 7.54 8.54 -7.19
C GLN A 23 8.18 9.92 -7.01
N ARG A 24 7.38 11.00 -7.01
CA ARG A 24 7.88 12.38 -6.80
C ARG A 24 8.64 12.53 -5.47
N ARG A 25 8.22 11.80 -4.43
CA ARG A 25 8.90 11.81 -3.13
C ARG A 25 10.17 10.96 -3.11
N CYS A 26 10.20 9.86 -3.88
CA CYS A 26 11.39 9.01 -4.04
C CYS A 26 12.49 9.64 -4.91
N ASP A 27 12.15 10.35 -5.97
CA ASP A 27 13.13 10.99 -6.87
C ASP A 27 13.93 12.10 -6.17
N SER A 28 13.37 12.70 -5.11
CA SER A 28 14.10 13.64 -4.25
C SER A 28 15.20 12.97 -3.38
N ASN A 29 15.32 11.64 -3.40
CA ASN A 29 16.22 10.85 -2.55
C ASN A 29 17.25 10.03 -3.34
N ARG A 30 17.46 10.31 -4.64
CA ARG A 30 18.47 9.62 -5.46
C ARG A 30 19.87 10.17 -5.19
N THR A 31 20.42 9.87 -4.01
CA THR A 31 21.88 9.85 -3.81
C THR A 31 22.38 8.42 -3.99
N THR A 32 23.32 8.28 -4.92
CA THR A 32 24.09 7.08 -5.24
C THR A 32 24.71 6.47 -3.98
N GLY A 33 24.30 5.26 -3.56
CA GLY A 33 24.92 4.63 -2.39
C GLY A 33 24.55 3.17 -2.14
N ARG A 34 25.56 2.30 -2.14
CA ARG A 34 25.56 0.97 -1.51
C ARG A 34 25.35 1.14 0.03
N ARG A 35 24.11 0.92 0.54
CA ARG A 35 23.69 0.67 1.95
C ARG A 35 23.53 1.84 2.96
N ALA A 36 22.38 1.91 3.66
CA ALA A 36 22.12 1.30 4.99
C ALA A 36 21.34 2.10 6.07
N HIS A 37 21.04 3.41 5.94
CA HIS A 37 19.88 4.09 6.59
C HIS A 37 19.93 5.60 6.46
N PRO A 38 18.83 6.20 5.98
CA PRO A 38 18.29 7.43 6.55
C PRO A 38 16.91 7.13 7.16
N ARG A 39 16.84 6.94 8.49
CA ARG A 39 15.57 6.83 9.23
C ARG A 39 15.08 8.22 9.61
N HIS A 40 14.25 8.85 8.80
CA HIS A 40 13.38 9.96 9.23
C HIS A 40 11.95 9.68 8.73
N ASN A 41 11.07 9.34 9.67
CA ASN A 41 9.59 9.20 9.62
C ASN A 41 8.86 9.95 8.48
N ARG A 42 9.01 9.50 7.25
CA ARG A 42 8.08 9.77 6.14
C ARG A 42 7.50 8.47 5.63
N THR A 43 7.25 7.54 6.54
CA THR A 43 6.38 6.39 6.29
C THR A 43 5.04 6.98 5.86
N TRP A 44 4.67 6.78 4.60
CA TRP A 44 3.35 7.19 4.15
C TRP A 44 2.35 6.30 4.90
N PRO A 45 1.54 6.87 5.82
CA PRO A 45 0.59 6.05 6.56
C PRO A 45 -0.48 5.56 5.60
N LEU A 46 -0.70 4.25 5.60
CA LEU A 46 -1.82 3.61 4.93
C LEU A 46 -2.62 2.82 5.96
N ALA A 47 -3.90 2.58 5.69
CA ALA A 47 -4.71 1.71 6.53
C ALA A 47 -4.81 0.32 5.90
N VAL A 48 -4.64 -0.73 6.71
CA VAL A 48 -4.79 -2.12 6.31
C VAL A 48 -6.05 -2.66 6.98
N ILE A 49 -6.89 -3.31 6.19
CA ILE A 49 -8.02 -4.12 6.67
C ILE A 49 -7.68 -5.57 6.33
N ASP A 50 -7.36 -6.33 7.38
CA ASP A 50 -7.08 -7.75 7.33
C ASP A 50 -8.40 -8.55 7.31
N THR A 51 -8.46 -9.60 6.49
CA THR A 51 -9.63 -10.49 6.43
C THR A 51 -9.86 -11.26 7.72
N LYS A 52 -8.83 -11.46 8.56
CA LYS A 52 -8.98 -12.07 9.89
C LYS A 52 -9.64 -11.14 10.90
N HIS A 53 -9.57 -9.82 10.67
CA HIS A 53 -10.10 -8.79 11.57
C HIS A 53 -10.96 -7.80 10.77
N PRO A 54 -12.06 -8.27 10.15
CA PRO A 54 -12.88 -7.42 9.30
C PRO A 54 -13.44 -6.25 10.12
N GLY A 55 -13.31 -5.03 9.58
CA GLY A 55 -13.81 -3.80 10.22
C GLY A 55 -12.81 -3.12 11.17
N CYS A 56 -11.64 -3.71 11.44
CA CYS A 56 -10.56 -3.01 12.13
C CYS A 56 -9.56 -2.47 11.10
N GLU A 57 -9.56 -1.16 10.92
CA GLU A 57 -8.53 -0.47 10.14
C GLU A 57 -7.31 -0.23 11.02
N GLU A 58 -6.18 -0.78 10.61
CA GLU A 58 -4.94 -0.64 11.34
C GLU A 58 -3.92 0.13 10.51
N ALA A 59 -3.24 1.08 11.15
CA ALA A 59 -2.20 1.85 10.49
C ALA A 59 -1.00 0.96 10.13
N ALA A 60 -0.48 1.16 8.92
CA ALA A 60 0.76 0.57 8.44
C ALA A 60 1.62 1.65 7.80
N ALA A 61 2.91 1.38 7.74
CA ALA A 61 3.92 2.27 7.21
C ALA A 61 4.33 1.80 5.81
N LEU A 62 4.10 2.61 4.77
CA LEU A 62 4.59 2.31 3.42
C LEU A 62 6.11 2.07 3.43
N HIS A 63 6.54 0.98 2.81
CA HIS A 63 7.94 0.67 2.56
C HIS A 63 8.31 0.98 1.11
N ASP A 64 7.59 0.40 0.16
CA ASP A 64 7.71 0.66 -1.27
C ASP A 64 6.36 0.47 -1.99
N ALA A 65 6.26 0.98 -3.23
CA ALA A 65 5.14 0.72 -4.11
C ALA A 65 5.59 0.77 -5.57
N SER A 66 4.98 -0.08 -6.39
CA SER A 66 5.17 -0.17 -7.84
C SER A 66 3.80 -0.30 -8.52
N ASN A 67 3.78 -0.46 -9.85
CA ASN A 67 2.53 -0.72 -10.58
C ASN A 67 1.91 -2.09 -10.24
N GLY A 68 2.74 -3.09 -9.89
CA GLY A 68 2.27 -4.45 -9.63
C GLY A 68 1.97 -4.76 -8.16
N GLY A 69 2.50 -3.96 -7.24
CA GLY A 69 2.37 -4.27 -5.82
C GLY A 69 2.87 -3.18 -4.88
N ILE A 70 2.76 -3.49 -3.60
CA ILE A 70 3.06 -2.59 -2.49
C ILE A 70 3.68 -3.38 -1.34
N ALA A 71 4.70 -2.82 -0.70
CA ALA A 71 5.22 -3.32 0.55
C ALA A 71 5.00 -2.32 1.68
N PHE A 72 4.68 -2.82 2.87
CA PHE A 72 4.49 -2.01 4.06
C PHE A 72 4.92 -2.74 5.33
N LEU A 73 5.33 -1.96 6.33
CA LEU A 73 5.59 -2.43 7.68
C LEU A 73 4.29 -2.44 8.48
N TYR A 74 4.02 -3.57 9.11
CA TYR A 74 2.78 -3.83 9.84
C TYR A 74 3.06 -4.53 11.16
N ARG A 75 2.28 -4.22 12.20
CA ARG A 75 2.51 -4.75 13.55
C ARG A 75 2.07 -6.21 13.73
N ARG A 76 1.21 -6.73 12.84
CA ARG A 76 0.69 -8.11 12.90
C ARG A 76 1.20 -8.92 11.73
N SER A 77 1.31 -10.23 11.95
CA SER A 77 1.55 -11.17 10.87
C SER A 77 0.26 -11.36 10.07
N ILE A 78 0.37 -11.29 8.74
CA ILE A 78 -0.69 -11.69 7.81
C ILE A 78 -0.16 -12.90 7.03
N ASP A 79 -1.00 -13.91 6.80
CA ASP A 79 -0.57 -15.12 6.09
C ASP A 79 -0.43 -14.85 4.59
N VAL A 80 0.61 -15.43 3.98
CA VAL A 80 0.78 -15.44 2.52
C VAL A 80 -0.46 -16.09 1.87
N GLY A 81 -0.94 -15.48 0.79
CA GLY A 81 -2.19 -15.86 0.12
C GLY A 81 -3.44 -15.16 0.67
N SER A 82 -3.35 -14.48 1.82
CA SER A 82 -4.49 -13.71 2.34
C SER A 82 -4.74 -12.48 1.49
N ILE A 83 -6.02 -12.14 1.29
CA ILE A 83 -6.42 -10.87 0.71
C ILE A 83 -6.46 -9.83 1.83
N VAL A 84 -5.91 -8.65 1.56
CA VAL A 84 -6.02 -7.44 2.38
C VAL A 84 -6.68 -6.34 1.58
N ARG A 85 -7.30 -5.39 2.27
CA ARG A 85 -7.79 -4.15 1.67
C ARG A 85 -6.98 -2.99 2.20
N LEU A 86 -6.52 -2.12 1.30
CA LEU A 86 -5.61 -1.02 1.61
C LEU A 86 -6.30 0.31 1.36
N ARG A 87 -6.31 1.20 2.34
CA ARG A 87 -6.61 2.63 2.11
C ARG A 87 -5.29 3.37 1.95
N LEU A 88 -4.96 3.75 0.72
CA LEU A 88 -3.70 4.40 0.38
C LEU A 88 -3.64 5.86 0.89
N PHE A 89 -4.76 6.55 0.91
CA PHE A 89 -4.90 7.89 1.48
C PHE A 89 -5.63 7.80 2.83
N TRP A 90 -4.89 7.51 3.91
CA TRP A 90 -5.50 7.22 5.23
C TRP A 90 -6.43 8.32 5.75
N SER A 91 -6.17 9.59 5.39
CA SER A 91 -6.93 10.76 5.83
C SER A 91 -8.23 10.98 5.05
N ASP A 92 -8.41 10.26 3.94
CA ASP A 92 -9.58 10.35 3.08
C ASP A 92 -10.46 9.11 3.31
N ALA A 93 -11.49 9.26 4.16
CA ALA A 93 -12.38 8.16 4.52
C ALA A 93 -13.16 7.61 3.31
N ASP A 94 -13.38 8.44 2.29
CA ASP A 94 -14.08 8.07 1.06
C ASP A 94 -13.14 7.47 0.00
N SER A 95 -11.83 7.45 0.27
CA SER A 95 -10.85 6.82 -0.62
C SER A 95 -11.20 5.33 -0.77
N PRO A 96 -11.30 4.84 -2.02
CA PRO A 96 -11.60 3.43 -2.29
C PRO A 96 -10.52 2.54 -1.69
N LEU A 97 -10.96 1.37 -1.23
CA LEU A 97 -10.10 0.32 -0.73
C LEU A 97 -9.49 -0.47 -1.88
N VAL A 98 -8.17 -0.56 -1.91
CA VAL A 98 -7.44 -1.32 -2.92
C VAL A 98 -7.26 -2.76 -2.44
N PRO A 99 -7.84 -3.76 -3.12
CA PRO A 99 -7.63 -5.15 -2.78
C PRO A 99 -6.24 -5.60 -3.23
N ALA A 100 -5.53 -6.32 -2.35
CA ALA A 100 -4.22 -6.87 -2.64
C ALA A 100 -4.05 -8.25 -1.99
N VAL A 101 -3.25 -9.12 -2.59
CA VAL A 101 -2.93 -10.44 -2.04
C VAL A 101 -1.52 -10.44 -1.44
N VAL A 102 -1.37 -10.96 -0.23
CA VAL A 102 -0.06 -11.11 0.41
C VAL A 102 0.76 -12.15 -0.34
N ARG A 103 1.92 -11.75 -0.86
CA ARG A 103 2.86 -12.63 -1.58
C ARG A 103 4.04 -13.06 -0.72
N HIS A 104 4.50 -12.21 0.19
CA HIS A 104 5.55 -12.56 1.14
C HIS A 104 5.41 -11.79 2.45
N ARG A 105 6.00 -12.37 3.50
CA ARG A 105 6.12 -11.74 4.82
C ARG A 105 7.51 -12.00 5.39
N THR A 106 8.08 -10.99 6.02
CA THR A 106 9.39 -11.08 6.69
C THR A 106 9.28 -10.44 8.07
N LEU A 107 9.65 -11.17 9.12
CA LEU A 107 9.76 -10.60 10.46
C LEU A 107 10.96 -9.65 10.51
N THR A 108 10.77 -8.47 11.10
CA THR A 108 11.79 -7.45 11.33
C THR A 108 11.74 -7.02 12.80
N ASP A 109 12.72 -6.22 13.24
CA ASP A 109 12.75 -5.68 14.60
C ASP A 109 11.52 -4.79 14.92
N ASP A 110 10.93 -4.19 13.88
CA ASP A 110 9.84 -3.20 13.97
C ASP A 110 8.46 -3.81 13.64
N GLY A 111 8.37 -5.13 13.40
CA GLY A 111 7.13 -5.82 13.05
C GLY A 111 7.29 -6.77 11.87
N PHE A 112 6.33 -6.76 10.94
CA PHE A 112 6.36 -7.58 9.74
C PHE A 112 6.42 -6.69 8.51
N LEU A 113 7.41 -6.92 7.65
CA LEU A 113 7.41 -6.41 6.29
C LEU A 113 6.51 -7.31 5.44
N ILE A 114 5.40 -6.75 4.97
CA ILE A 114 4.39 -7.45 4.18
C ILE A 114 4.48 -6.94 2.75
N GLY A 115 4.70 -7.83 1.80
CA GLY A 115 4.65 -7.53 0.37
C GLY A 115 3.40 -8.09 -0.28
N CYS A 116 2.66 -7.24 -0.96
CA CYS A 116 1.40 -7.55 -1.61
C CYS A 116 1.43 -7.26 -3.11
N GLU A 117 0.64 -8.03 -3.86
CA GLU A 117 0.32 -7.78 -5.27
C GLU A 117 -1.11 -7.24 -5.37
N TYR A 118 -1.34 -6.21 -6.18
CA TYR A 118 -2.69 -5.67 -6.36
C TYR A 118 -3.56 -6.66 -7.12
N LEU A 119 -4.83 -6.78 -6.72
CA LEU A 119 -5.82 -7.59 -7.44
C LEU A 119 -6.54 -6.82 -8.56
N VAL A 120 -6.11 -5.58 -8.83
CA VAL A 120 -6.63 -4.73 -9.90
C VAL A 120 -5.54 -4.56 -10.94
N SER A 121 -5.86 -4.85 -12.20
CA SER A 121 -4.97 -4.56 -13.32
C SER A 121 -4.90 -3.05 -13.57
N LEU A 122 -3.70 -2.54 -13.81
CA LEU A 122 -3.49 -1.15 -14.26
C LEU A 122 -3.40 -1.03 -15.78
N ASP A 123 -3.37 -2.15 -16.50
CA ASP A 123 -3.34 -2.20 -17.97
C ASP A 123 -4.72 -1.82 -18.53
N ASP A 124 -4.74 -1.09 -19.66
CA ASP A 124 -5.95 -0.69 -20.41
C ASP A 124 -6.49 -1.83 -21.29
#